data_AF-A0A7Y4NIB8-F1
#
_entry.id   AF-A0A7Y4NIB8-F1
#
_cell.length_a   1.000
_cell.length_b   1.000
_cell.length_c   1.000
_cell.angle_alpha   90.00
_cell.angle_beta   90.00
_cell.angle_gamma   90.00
#
_symmetry.space_group_name_H-M   'P 1'
#
loop_
_entity.id
_entity.type
_entity.pdbx_description
1 polymer ?
#
loop_
_entity_poly.entity_id
_entity_poly.type
_entity_poly.pdbx_seq_one_letter_code
_entity_poly.pdbx_strand_id
1 'polypeptide(L)'
;MPAGDNSIPIELIRDVADALLKRPGAQTCDPATLRPIQGLSTEYCAAVYVSGGREALSWRVSEPVRGTGDRCSAPQQVQDEDYPASRVWVVGFIHNHPCGSPPSSVDLLAWPTDAFDPLTAMAVVRLVPGNPAPALFKELAIEMASALVAERMDGSRVYLRYFPTGEVEQWSERRRRWILLGTCAPTQSHLGSEPRCTNGPLRLLRE
;
A
#
# COMPACT_ATOMS: atom_id res chain seq x y z
N MET A 1 -14.80 1.76 14.95
CA MET A 1 -13.91 0.64 14.57
C MET A 1 -13.83 -0.37 15.72
N PRO A 2 -13.89 -1.69 15.47
CA PRO A 2 -13.52 -2.72 16.45
C PRO A 2 -12.03 -2.61 16.81
N ALA A 3 -11.65 -2.95 18.04
CA ALA A 3 -10.33 -2.69 18.61
C ALA A 3 -9.19 -3.65 18.13
N GLY A 4 -9.33 -4.28 16.95
CA GLY A 4 -8.47 -5.40 16.53
C GLY A 4 -7.56 -5.17 15.32
N ASP A 5 -7.79 -4.12 14.52
CA ASP A 5 -6.94 -3.81 13.35
C ASP A 5 -6.82 -2.27 13.29
N ASN A 6 -5.70 -1.75 13.79
CA ASN A 6 -5.30 -0.34 13.68
C ASN A 6 -4.64 -0.04 12.33
N SER A 7 -4.57 -1.03 11.45
CA SER A 7 -4.13 -0.91 10.06
C SER A 7 -5.30 -0.66 9.11
N ILE A 8 -4.99 -0.52 7.81
CA ILE A 8 -5.98 -0.34 6.74
C ILE A 8 -6.93 -1.55 6.72
N PRO A 9 -8.25 -1.35 6.89
CA PRO A 9 -9.22 -2.44 6.87
C PRO A 9 -9.27 -3.12 5.50
N ILE A 10 -9.34 -4.46 5.49
CA ILE A 10 -9.43 -5.24 4.24
C ILE A 10 -10.62 -4.81 3.36
N GLU A 11 -11.77 -4.50 3.95
CA GLU A 11 -12.94 -4.08 3.18
C GLU A 11 -12.70 -2.75 2.45
N LEU A 12 -11.97 -1.80 3.07
CA LEU A 12 -11.56 -0.58 2.40
C LEU A 12 -10.64 -0.87 1.20
N ILE A 13 -9.69 -1.79 1.37
CA ILE A 13 -8.78 -2.21 0.29
C ILE A 13 -9.57 -2.83 -0.85
N ARG A 14 -10.60 -3.64 -0.56
CA ARG A 14 -11.46 -4.26 -1.58
C ARG A 14 -12.29 -3.23 -2.36
N ASP A 15 -12.92 -2.29 -1.66
CA ASP A 15 -13.71 -1.23 -2.28
C ASP A 15 -12.84 -0.38 -3.21
N VAL A 16 -11.64 -0.04 -2.76
CA VAL A 16 -10.66 0.70 -3.58
C VAL A 16 -10.18 -0.15 -4.74
N ALA A 17 -9.92 -1.45 -4.55
CA ALA A 17 -9.54 -2.35 -5.62
C ALA A 17 -10.58 -2.39 -6.73
N ASP A 18 -11.87 -2.46 -6.39
CA ASP A 18 -12.95 -2.39 -7.36
C ASP A 18 -12.95 -1.09 -8.16
N ALA A 19 -12.61 0.03 -7.51
CA ALA A 19 -12.52 1.33 -8.16
C ALA A 19 -11.27 1.47 -9.04
N LEU A 20 -10.12 0.94 -8.62
CA LEU A 20 -8.86 1.03 -9.37
C LEU A 20 -8.86 0.08 -10.56
N LEU A 21 -9.22 -1.20 -10.36
CA LEU A 21 -9.12 -2.25 -11.37
C LEU A 21 -10.10 -2.06 -12.54
N LYS A 22 -11.21 -1.34 -12.34
CA LYS A 22 -12.14 -0.96 -13.43
C LYS A 22 -11.60 0.14 -14.35
N ARG A 23 -10.47 0.78 -14.00
CA ARG A 23 -9.93 1.89 -14.78
C ARG A 23 -9.19 1.40 -16.03
N PRO A 24 -9.17 2.19 -17.12
CA PRO A 24 -8.47 1.81 -18.34
C PRO A 24 -6.99 1.48 -18.07
N GLY A 25 -6.54 0.34 -18.56
CA GLY A 25 -5.14 -0.09 -18.40
C GLY A 25 -4.79 -0.74 -17.06
N ALA A 26 -5.70 -0.73 -16.07
CA ALA A 26 -5.40 -1.19 -14.71
C ALA A 26 -5.17 -2.69 -14.58
N GLN A 27 -5.63 -3.47 -15.57
CA GLN A 27 -5.49 -4.94 -15.65
C GLN A 27 -4.81 -5.37 -16.95
N THR A 28 -4.33 -4.42 -17.76
CA THR A 28 -3.71 -4.76 -19.04
C THR A 28 -2.35 -5.38 -18.78
N CYS A 29 -2.16 -6.61 -19.25
CA CYS A 29 -0.92 -7.36 -19.09
C CYS A 29 -0.58 -8.10 -20.38
N ASP A 30 0.72 -8.22 -20.70
CA ASP A 30 1.18 -9.09 -21.79
C ASP A 30 1.08 -10.56 -21.35
N PRO A 31 0.25 -11.39 -22.02
CA PRO A 31 0.09 -12.80 -21.63
C PRO A 31 1.35 -13.64 -21.86
N ALA A 32 2.26 -13.24 -22.75
CA ALA A 32 3.48 -13.98 -23.04
C ALA A 32 4.58 -13.73 -22.00
N THR A 33 4.71 -12.49 -21.54
CA THR A 33 5.78 -12.09 -20.60
C THR A 33 5.30 -11.89 -19.16
N LEU A 34 3.98 -11.82 -18.94
CA LEU A 34 3.36 -11.45 -17.68
C LEU A 34 3.86 -10.09 -17.15
N ARG A 35 4.11 -9.16 -18.08
CA ARG A 35 4.60 -7.80 -17.78
C ARG A 35 3.64 -6.73 -18.27
N PRO A 36 3.64 -5.55 -17.63
CA PRO A 36 2.87 -4.41 -18.12
C PRO A 36 3.30 -4.04 -19.55
N ILE A 37 2.31 -3.79 -20.42
CA ILE A 37 2.53 -3.33 -21.78
C ILE A 37 2.71 -1.81 -21.75
N GLN A 38 3.87 -1.33 -22.17
CA GLN A 38 4.17 0.09 -22.21
C GLN A 38 3.12 0.85 -23.04
N GLY A 39 2.53 1.88 -22.43
CA GLY A 39 1.49 2.71 -23.07
C GLY A 39 0.07 2.15 -23.01
N LEU A 40 -0.13 0.88 -22.65
CA LEU A 40 -1.47 0.27 -22.48
C LEU A 40 -1.79 -0.08 -21.03
N SER A 41 -0.78 -0.44 -20.24
CA SER A 41 -0.92 -0.71 -18.81
C SER A 41 -0.80 0.59 -18.01
N THR A 42 -1.51 0.66 -16.89
CA THR A 42 -1.52 1.84 -16.04
C THR A 42 -1.74 1.45 -14.58
N GLU A 43 -0.86 1.91 -13.71
CA GLU A 43 -1.06 1.94 -12.28
C GLU A 43 -1.81 3.21 -11.89
N TYR A 44 -2.69 3.06 -10.92
CA TYR A 44 -3.43 4.12 -10.26
C TYR A 44 -3.18 3.99 -8.76
N CYS A 45 -3.14 5.12 -8.06
CA CYS A 45 -3.14 5.10 -6.60
C CYS A 45 -4.05 6.13 -5.97
N ALA A 46 -4.53 5.80 -4.79
CA ALA A 46 -5.24 6.69 -3.91
C ALA A 46 -4.49 6.78 -2.57
N ALA A 47 -4.38 7.97 -2.01
CA ALA A 47 -3.92 8.13 -0.64
C ALA A 47 -4.97 7.53 0.32
N VAL A 48 -4.51 6.83 1.35
CA VAL A 48 -5.33 6.37 2.46
C VAL A 48 -5.08 7.29 3.63
N TYR A 49 -6.16 7.79 4.21
CA TYR A 49 -6.08 8.73 5.32
C TYR A 49 -7.18 8.46 6.33
N VAL A 50 -6.95 8.93 7.54
CA VAL A 50 -7.97 8.94 8.60
C VAL A 50 -8.31 10.38 8.95
N SER A 51 -9.59 10.64 9.22
CA SER A 51 -10.06 11.94 9.70
C SER A 51 -10.97 11.81 10.90
N GLY A 52 -10.94 12.81 11.78
CA GLY A 52 -11.78 12.85 12.98
C GLY A 52 -11.02 13.23 14.25
N GLY A 53 -11.39 12.59 15.36
CA GLY A 53 -10.76 12.78 16.67
C GLY A 53 -10.49 11.47 17.40
N ARG A 54 -9.87 11.55 18.57
CA ARG A 54 -9.43 10.38 19.36
C ARG A 54 -10.52 9.35 19.63
N GLU A 55 -11.77 9.80 19.77
CA GLU A 55 -12.92 8.95 20.07
C GLU A 55 -13.64 8.42 18.83
N ALA A 56 -13.43 9.05 17.68
CA ALA A 56 -14.11 8.74 16.43
C ALA A 56 -13.21 9.12 15.24
N LEU A 57 -12.47 8.13 14.73
CA LEU A 57 -11.76 8.22 13.46
C LEU A 57 -12.53 7.49 12.36
N SER A 58 -12.47 8.05 11.16
CA SER A 58 -13.03 7.47 9.94
C SER A 58 -11.90 7.22 8.94
N TRP A 59 -11.88 6.03 8.35
CA TRP A 59 -11.01 5.72 7.20
C TRP A 59 -11.58 6.36 5.94
N ARG A 60 -10.71 6.93 5.11
CA ARG A 60 -11.04 7.59 3.86
C ARG A 60 -9.94 7.36 2.83
N VAL A 61 -10.29 7.61 1.57
CA VAL A 61 -9.37 7.50 0.43
C VAL A 61 -9.53 8.70 -0.48
N SER A 62 -8.42 9.17 -1.05
CA SER A 62 -8.46 10.24 -2.04
C SER A 62 -9.02 9.72 -3.37
N GLU A 63 -9.37 10.65 -4.27
CA GLU A 63 -9.56 10.31 -5.67
C GLU A 63 -8.31 9.61 -6.24
N PRO A 64 -8.48 8.56 -7.07
CA PRO A 64 -7.36 7.88 -7.70
C PRO A 64 -6.60 8.76 -8.68
N VAL A 65 -5.29 8.84 -8.50
CA VAL A 65 -4.34 9.49 -9.39
C VAL A 65 -3.83 8.48 -10.42
N ARG A 66 -3.76 8.90 -11.68
CA ARG A 66 -3.20 8.10 -12.78
C ARG A 66 -1.68 8.17 -12.78
N GLY A 67 -1.03 7.00 -12.80
CA GLY A 67 0.41 6.85 -12.97
C GLY A 67 0.79 6.35 -14.37
N THR A 68 1.88 5.57 -14.43
CA THR A 68 2.37 4.86 -15.62
C THR A 68 2.21 3.34 -15.42
N GLY A 69 2.72 2.52 -16.33
CA GLY A 69 2.60 1.05 -16.20
C GLY A 69 3.48 0.41 -15.12
N ASP A 70 4.32 1.19 -14.43
CA ASP A 70 5.35 0.71 -13.49
C ASP A 70 5.47 1.56 -12.20
N ARG A 71 4.65 2.59 -12.04
CA ARG A 71 4.59 3.43 -10.84
C ARG A 71 3.35 4.30 -10.84
N CYS A 72 3.00 4.76 -9.66
CA CYS A 72 2.18 5.94 -9.47
C CYS A 72 2.68 6.72 -8.24
N SER A 73 2.15 7.92 -8.00
CA SER A 73 2.49 8.70 -6.80
C SER A 73 1.23 9.20 -6.14
N ALA A 74 0.94 8.66 -4.95
CA ALA A 74 -0.23 9.06 -4.18
C ALA A 74 -0.02 10.48 -3.60
N PRO A 75 -1.09 11.26 -3.43
CA PRO A 75 -1.02 12.54 -2.74
C PRO A 75 -0.47 12.38 -1.31
N GLN A 76 0.50 13.21 -0.92
CA GLN A 76 1.00 13.25 0.46
C GLN A 76 0.17 14.19 1.35
N GLN A 77 -0.72 14.97 0.75
CA GLN A 77 -1.66 15.84 1.43
C GLN A 77 -3.03 15.67 0.78
N VAL A 78 -4.07 15.67 1.60
CA VAL A 78 -5.46 15.54 1.16
C VAL A 78 -6.29 16.61 1.84
N GLN A 79 -7.32 17.09 1.13
CA GLN A 79 -8.33 17.96 1.70
C GLN A 79 -9.52 17.09 2.08
N ASP A 80 -10.06 17.31 3.28
CA ASP A 80 -11.25 16.63 3.76
C ASP A 80 -12.37 17.67 3.89
N GLU A 81 -13.56 17.33 3.39
CA GLU A 81 -14.70 18.25 3.40
C GLU A 81 -15.30 18.43 4.81
N ASP A 82 -15.14 17.41 5.68
CA ASP A 82 -15.77 17.38 7.01
C ASP A 82 -14.82 17.86 8.11
N TYR A 83 -13.51 17.75 7.90
CA TYR A 83 -12.49 18.02 8.92
C TYR A 83 -11.39 18.97 8.44
N PRO A 84 -10.92 19.90 9.30
CA PRO A 84 -9.77 20.74 8.97
C PRO A 84 -8.49 19.88 8.91
N ALA A 85 -7.46 20.37 8.22
CA ALA A 85 -6.18 19.66 8.05
C ALA A 85 -5.52 19.20 9.36
N SER A 86 -5.77 19.88 10.50
CA SER A 86 -5.28 19.46 11.82
C SER A 86 -5.95 18.18 12.37
N ARG A 87 -6.98 17.68 11.69
CA ARG A 87 -7.75 16.46 12.01
C ARG A 87 -7.74 15.46 10.86
N VAL A 88 -6.73 15.54 10.00
CA VAL A 88 -6.54 14.68 8.83
C VAL A 88 -5.13 14.12 8.88
N TRP A 89 -5.00 12.81 8.72
CA TRP A 89 -3.72 12.12 8.73
C TRP A 89 -3.63 11.16 7.56
N VAL A 90 -2.68 11.40 6.66
CA VAL A 90 -2.39 10.45 5.60
C VAL A 90 -1.54 9.32 6.20
N VAL A 91 -2.05 8.09 6.12
CA VAL A 91 -1.44 6.91 6.79
C VAL A 91 -0.96 5.86 5.80
N GLY A 92 -1.25 6.04 4.52
CA GLY A 92 -0.86 5.08 3.50
C GLY A 92 -1.27 5.48 2.10
N PHE A 93 -1.15 4.52 1.19
CA PHE A 93 -1.81 4.57 -0.11
C PHE A 93 -2.20 3.16 -0.56
N ILE A 94 -3.14 3.09 -1.49
CA ILE A 94 -3.50 1.86 -2.19
C ILE A 94 -3.21 2.07 -3.67
N HIS A 95 -2.54 1.11 -4.31
CA HIS A 95 -2.27 1.13 -5.75
C HIS A 95 -2.53 -0.22 -6.41
N ASN A 96 -2.77 -0.23 -7.72
CA ASN A 96 -2.93 -1.47 -8.49
C ASN A 96 -1.65 -1.89 -9.23
N HIS A 97 -1.45 -3.20 -9.39
CA HIS A 97 -0.47 -3.77 -10.31
C HIS A 97 -1.15 -4.49 -11.50
N PRO A 98 -0.96 -4.02 -12.75
CA PRO A 98 -1.64 -4.57 -13.92
C PRO A 98 -1.43 -6.06 -14.21
N CYS A 99 -0.33 -6.64 -13.73
CA CYS A 99 0.04 -8.04 -13.97
C CYS A 99 0.05 -8.91 -12.71
N GLY A 100 -0.40 -8.39 -11.56
CA GLY A 100 -0.37 -9.15 -10.30
C GLY A 100 1.03 -9.52 -9.80
N SER A 101 2.03 -8.73 -10.17
CA SER A 101 3.38 -8.84 -9.61
C SER A 101 3.41 -8.43 -8.13
N PRO A 102 4.32 -9.01 -7.33
CA PRO A 102 4.61 -8.52 -5.98
C PRO A 102 5.06 -7.04 -5.96
N PRO A 103 5.10 -6.39 -4.78
CA PRO A 103 5.65 -5.06 -4.61
C PRO A 103 7.12 -5.02 -5.06
N SER A 104 7.46 -4.02 -5.85
CA SER A 104 8.80 -3.68 -6.30
C SER A 104 9.57 -2.88 -5.24
N SER A 105 10.87 -2.70 -5.44
CA SER A 105 11.66 -1.76 -4.62
C SER A 105 11.14 -0.33 -4.71
N VAL A 106 10.49 0.06 -5.81
CA VAL A 106 9.90 1.41 -5.96
C VAL A 106 8.69 1.56 -5.05
N ASP A 107 7.86 0.53 -4.94
CA ASP A 107 6.68 0.53 -4.08
C ASP A 107 7.08 0.65 -2.61
N LEU A 108 8.11 -0.10 -2.21
CA LEU A 108 8.67 0.00 -0.87
C LEU A 108 9.38 1.35 -0.61
N LEU A 109 9.78 2.09 -1.64
CA LEU A 109 10.38 3.43 -1.50
C LEU A 109 9.34 4.56 -1.58
N ALA A 110 8.15 4.29 -2.12
CA ALA A 110 7.11 5.29 -2.36
C ALA A 110 6.51 5.82 -1.05
N TRP A 111 6.51 4.99 0.00
CA TRP A 111 6.13 5.41 1.35
C TRP A 111 7.37 5.57 2.24
N PRO A 112 7.33 6.47 3.25
CA PRO A 112 8.39 6.50 4.24
C PRO A 112 8.51 5.14 4.94
N THR A 113 9.62 4.44 4.67
CA THR A 113 10.03 3.25 5.42
C THR A 113 10.86 3.65 6.63
N ASP A 114 10.65 2.94 7.73
CA ASP A 114 11.56 3.00 8.86
C ASP A 114 12.82 2.25 8.45
N ALA A 115 13.86 2.99 8.10
CA ALA A 115 15.16 2.39 7.80
C ALA A 115 15.87 2.11 9.13
N PHE A 116 16.05 0.84 9.46
CA PHE A 116 16.96 0.42 10.51
C PHE A 116 18.34 0.19 9.89
N ASP A 117 19.29 1.07 10.18
CA ASP A 117 20.70 0.83 9.84
C ASP A 117 21.39 0.15 11.04
N PRO A 118 21.67 -1.17 10.95
CA PRO A 118 22.30 -1.91 12.04
C PRO A 118 23.74 -1.46 12.33
N LEU A 119 24.35 -0.67 11.45
CA LEU A 119 25.71 -0.14 11.65
C LEU A 119 25.73 1.17 12.44
N THR A 120 24.60 1.88 12.56
CA THR A 120 24.54 3.19 13.22
C THR A 120 23.62 3.27 14.44
N ALA A 121 22.93 2.18 14.81
CA ALA A 121 21.99 2.17 15.95
C ALA A 121 20.97 3.32 15.90
N MET A 122 20.60 3.78 14.71
CA MET A 122 19.63 4.85 14.48
C MET A 122 18.32 4.26 13.99
N ALA A 123 17.23 4.55 14.69
CA ALA A 123 15.88 4.39 14.16
C ALA A 123 15.52 5.65 13.37
N VAL A 124 15.39 5.53 12.05
CA VAL A 124 14.88 6.63 11.22
C VAL A 124 13.36 6.51 11.17
N VAL A 125 12.66 7.23 12.07
CA VAL A 125 11.20 7.37 11.98
C VAL A 125 10.90 8.45 10.94
N ARG A 126 10.43 8.05 9.76
CA ARG A 126 10.09 9.02 8.71
C ARG A 126 8.62 9.42 8.84
N LEU A 127 8.38 10.63 9.34
CA LEU A 127 7.04 11.22 9.41
C LEU A 127 6.53 11.55 7.99
N VAL A 128 5.26 11.27 7.72
CA VAL A 128 4.61 11.72 6.48
C VAL A 128 4.53 13.25 6.49
N PRO A 129 5.08 13.95 5.47
CA PRO A 129 5.03 15.41 5.41
C PRO A 129 3.59 15.93 5.50
N GLY A 130 3.30 16.76 6.50
CA GLY A 130 1.98 17.34 6.71
C GLY A 130 1.13 16.64 7.77
N ASN A 131 1.52 15.46 8.27
CA ASN A 131 0.89 14.89 9.45
C ASN A 131 1.33 15.67 10.71
N PRO A 132 0.43 16.25 11.51
CA PRO A 132 0.80 17.06 12.67
C PRO A 132 1.37 16.23 13.83
N ALA A 133 0.96 14.97 13.94
CA ALA A 133 1.38 13.95 14.91
C ALA A 133 0.90 12.57 14.42
N PRO A 134 1.27 11.44 15.05
CA PRO A 134 0.63 10.16 14.77
C PRO A 134 -0.89 10.22 15.03
N ALA A 135 -1.69 9.60 14.17
CA ALA A 135 -3.13 9.46 14.40
C ALA A 135 -3.39 8.46 15.52
N LEU A 136 -4.22 8.82 16.50
CA LEU A 136 -4.58 7.97 17.63
C LEU A 136 -6.08 7.71 17.64
N PHE A 137 -6.48 6.45 17.80
CA PHE A 137 -7.86 6.05 18.07
C PHE A 137 -7.89 5.28 19.39
N LYS A 138 -8.59 5.81 20.40
CA LYS A 138 -8.65 5.20 21.75
C LYS A 138 -7.26 4.85 22.30
N GLU A 139 -6.32 5.80 22.19
CA GLU A 139 -4.91 5.68 22.58
C GLU A 139 -4.07 4.64 21.80
N LEU A 140 -4.63 3.99 20.79
CA LEU A 140 -3.90 3.12 19.87
C LEU A 140 -3.49 3.92 18.63
N ALA A 141 -2.21 3.86 18.27
CA ALA A 141 -1.70 4.47 17.05
C ALA A 141 -2.26 3.74 15.82
N ILE A 142 -2.75 4.50 14.84
CA ILE A 142 -3.09 3.97 13.52
C ILE A 142 -1.78 3.61 12.82
N GLU A 143 -1.70 2.37 12.34
CA GLU A 143 -0.53 1.89 11.63
C GLU A 143 -0.44 2.55 10.26
N MET A 144 0.78 2.98 9.94
CA MET A 144 1.10 3.33 8.58
C MET A 144 1.31 2.06 7.77
N ALA A 145 0.61 1.94 6.66
CA ALA A 145 0.75 0.82 5.76
C ALA A 145 0.40 1.28 4.35
N SER A 146 0.98 0.64 3.35
CA SER A 146 0.54 0.79 1.96
C SER A 146 -0.03 -0.53 1.48
N ALA A 147 -0.94 -0.49 0.51
CA ALA A 147 -1.60 -1.67 0.00
C ALA A 147 -1.49 -1.77 -1.51
N LEU A 148 -1.25 -2.99 -1.99
CA LEU A 148 -1.20 -3.31 -3.40
C LEU A 148 -2.34 -4.25 -3.72
N VAL A 149 -3.07 -3.93 -4.78
CA VAL A 149 -4.17 -4.74 -5.28
C VAL A 149 -3.91 -5.17 -6.71
N ALA A 150 -4.29 -6.38 -7.06
CA ALA A 150 -4.17 -6.83 -8.44
C ALA A 150 -5.20 -7.90 -8.76
N GLU A 151 -5.43 -8.08 -10.05
CA GLU A 151 -6.13 -9.23 -10.60
C GLU A 151 -5.16 -9.98 -11.50
N ARG A 152 -5.03 -11.28 -11.28
CA ARG A 152 -4.23 -12.14 -12.16
C ARG A 152 -5.04 -12.49 -13.40
N MET A 153 -4.36 -13.02 -14.42
CA MET A 153 -4.99 -13.47 -15.67
C MET A 153 -6.07 -14.56 -15.48
N ASP A 154 -6.04 -15.29 -14.36
CA ASP A 154 -7.05 -16.29 -13.99
C ASP A 154 -8.27 -15.68 -13.25
N GLY A 155 -8.31 -14.35 -13.09
CA GLY A 155 -9.36 -13.63 -12.36
C GLY A 155 -9.18 -13.64 -10.84
N SER A 156 -8.15 -14.31 -10.30
CA SER A 156 -7.86 -14.30 -8.86
C SER A 156 -7.39 -12.92 -8.41
N ARG A 157 -7.93 -12.45 -7.29
CA ARG A 157 -7.55 -11.16 -6.70
C ARG A 157 -6.44 -11.33 -5.68
N VAL A 158 -5.50 -10.41 -5.72
CA VAL A 158 -4.38 -10.33 -4.78
C VAL A 158 -4.53 -9.04 -4.00
N TYR A 159 -4.55 -9.16 -2.67
CA TYR A 159 -4.52 -8.03 -1.76
C TYR A 159 -3.30 -8.16 -0.87
N LEU A 160 -2.39 -7.20 -1.01
CA LEU A 160 -1.19 -7.10 -0.20
C LEU A 160 -1.25 -5.84 0.63
N ARG A 161 -0.68 -5.90 1.83
CA ARG A 161 -0.28 -4.72 2.58
C ARG A 161 1.17 -4.83 2.97
N TYR A 162 1.85 -3.70 3.05
CA TYR A 162 3.25 -3.62 3.42
C TYR A 162 3.49 -2.42 4.33
N PHE A 163 4.37 -2.63 5.29
CA PHE A 163 4.58 -1.71 6.40
C PHE A 163 5.93 -1.00 6.29
N PRO A 164 6.09 0.18 6.91
CA PRO A 164 7.38 0.88 6.99
C PRO A 164 8.52 0.04 7.55
N THR A 165 8.20 -0.92 8.43
CA THR A 165 9.11 -1.88 9.05
C THR A 165 9.51 -3.03 8.13
N GLY A 166 8.93 -3.10 6.92
CA GLY A 166 9.31 -4.00 5.83
C GLY A 166 8.47 -5.28 5.75
N GLU A 167 7.60 -5.57 6.73
CA GLU A 167 6.67 -6.68 6.65
C GLU A 167 5.77 -6.53 5.42
N VAL A 168 5.63 -7.63 4.67
CA VAL A 168 4.71 -7.74 3.54
C VAL A 168 3.76 -8.88 3.84
N GLU A 169 2.47 -8.58 3.84
CA GLU A 169 1.41 -9.53 4.14
C GLU A 169 0.43 -9.65 2.98
N GLN A 170 -0.12 -10.84 2.80
CA GLN A 170 -1.21 -11.10 1.86
C GLN A 170 -2.48 -11.50 2.59
N TRP A 171 -3.61 -10.95 2.19
CA TRP A 171 -4.91 -11.43 2.64
C TRP A 171 -5.17 -12.83 2.07
N SER A 172 -5.44 -13.79 2.95
CA SER A 172 -5.91 -15.12 2.57
C SER A 172 -7.42 -15.17 2.67
N GLU A 173 -8.10 -15.29 1.53
CA GLU A 173 -9.57 -15.44 1.50
C GLU A 173 -10.00 -16.72 2.22
N ARG A 174 -9.24 -17.81 2.04
CA ARG A 174 -9.53 -19.09 2.67
C ARG A 174 -9.40 -19.04 4.19
N ARG A 175 -8.41 -18.32 4.71
CA ARG A 175 -8.14 -18.23 6.16
C ARG A 175 -8.77 -17.00 6.82
N ARG A 176 -9.33 -16.08 6.02
CA ARG A 176 -9.90 -14.80 6.44
C ARG A 176 -8.98 -14.01 7.36
N ARG A 177 -7.70 -13.94 7.00
CA ARG A 177 -6.67 -13.23 7.76
C ARG A 177 -5.49 -12.85 6.89
N TRP A 178 -4.74 -11.86 7.35
CA TRP A 178 -3.43 -11.51 6.81
C TRP A 178 -2.40 -12.60 7.11
N ILE A 179 -1.57 -12.93 6.12
CA ILE A 179 -0.49 -13.91 6.19
C ILE A 179 0.81 -13.19 5.85
N LEU A 180 1.73 -13.15 6.81
CA LEU A 180 3.09 -12.65 6.58
C LEU A 180 3.79 -13.49 5.52
N LEU A 181 4.21 -12.84 4.43
CA LEU A 181 4.98 -13.46 3.35
C LEU A 181 6.49 -13.30 3.60
N GLY A 182 6.91 -12.20 4.23
CA GLY A 182 8.29 -11.95 4.59
C GLY A 182 8.52 -10.50 5.01
N THR A 183 9.77 -10.20 5.36
CA THR A 183 10.24 -8.83 5.63
C THR A 183 11.20 -8.44 4.51
N CYS A 184 10.91 -7.34 3.84
CA CYS A 184 11.58 -6.90 2.63
C CYS A 184 12.15 -5.49 2.80
N ALA A 185 13.31 -5.24 2.16
CA ALA A 185 13.92 -3.93 2.06
C ALA A 185 14.12 -3.57 0.58
N PRO A 186 13.88 -2.31 0.18
CA PRO A 186 14.13 -1.87 -1.19
C PRO A 186 15.61 -1.97 -1.53
N THR A 187 15.91 -2.28 -2.78
CA THR A 187 17.29 -2.21 -3.28
C THR A 187 17.51 -0.91 -4.05
N GLN A 188 18.65 -0.25 -3.81
CA GLN A 188 19.03 0.96 -4.56
C GLN A 188 19.61 0.64 -5.95
N SER A 189 19.81 -0.64 -6.27
CA SER A 189 20.57 -1.05 -7.46
C SER A 189 19.87 -0.72 -8.77
N HIS A 190 18.54 -0.82 -8.87
CA HIS A 190 17.78 -0.49 -10.09
C HIS A 190 16.33 -0.11 -9.79
N LEU A 191 15.82 0.97 -10.40
CA LEU A 191 14.38 1.32 -10.39
C LEU A 191 13.57 0.17 -11.01
N GLY A 192 12.55 -0.33 -10.29
CA GLY A 192 11.71 -1.46 -10.72
C GLY A 192 12.26 -2.86 -10.39
N SER A 193 13.38 -2.96 -9.65
CA SER A 193 13.92 -4.25 -9.21
C SER A 193 13.16 -4.88 -8.04
N GLU A 194 13.22 -6.21 -7.95
CA GLU A 194 12.68 -6.95 -6.81
C GLU A 194 13.36 -6.50 -5.49
N PRO A 195 12.60 -6.34 -4.40
CA PRO A 195 13.17 -6.03 -3.10
C PRO A 195 13.92 -7.24 -2.53
N ARG A 196 14.86 -6.98 -1.61
CA ARG A 196 15.55 -8.05 -0.86
C ARG A 196 14.70 -8.44 0.33
N CYS A 197 14.28 -9.71 0.39
CA CYS A 197 13.50 -10.23 1.51
C CYS A 197 14.25 -11.31 2.27
N THR A 198 13.94 -11.45 3.57
CA THR A 198 14.63 -12.35 4.51
C THR A 198 14.62 -13.83 4.12
N ASN A 199 13.62 -14.27 3.35
CA ASN A 199 13.44 -15.67 2.94
C ASN A 199 13.57 -15.90 1.42
N GLY A 200 14.33 -15.04 0.74
CA GLY A 200 14.44 -15.05 -0.73
C GLY A 200 13.30 -14.27 -1.41
N PRO A 201 13.07 -14.45 -2.72
CA PRO A 201 12.05 -13.70 -3.45
C PRO A 201 10.65 -13.87 -2.84
N LEU A 202 9.89 -12.77 -2.75
CA LEU A 202 8.54 -12.80 -2.19
C LEU A 202 7.62 -13.71 -3.02
N ARG A 203 7.01 -14.70 -2.37
CA ARG A 203 6.08 -15.65 -3.02
C ARG A 203 4.66 -15.37 -2.59
N LEU A 204 3.84 -14.94 -3.53
CA LEU A 204 2.40 -14.74 -3.30
C LEU A 204 1.72 -16.08 -3.01
N LEU A 205 0.69 -16.03 -2.17
CA LEU A 205 -0.21 -17.16 -1.97
C LEU A 205 -0.91 -17.50 -3.29
N ARG A 206 -1.13 -18.80 -3.48
CA ARG A 206 -1.96 -19.37 -4.54
C ARG A 206 -3.18 -19.97 -3.85
N GLU A 207 -4.27 -19.22 -3.86
CA GLU A 207 -5.56 -19.59 -3.30
C GLU A 207 -6.68 -19.27 -4.30
#